data_AF-X1KQQ9-F1
#
_entry.id   AF-X1KQQ9-F1
#
_cell.length_a   1.000
_cell.length_b   1.000
_cell.length_c   1.000
_cell.angle_alpha   90.00
_cell.angle_beta   90.00
_cell.angle_gamma   90.00
#
_symmetry.space_group_name_H-M   'P 1'
#
loop_
_entity.id
_entity.type
_entity.pdbx_description
1 polymer ?
#
loop_
_entity_poly.entity_id
_entity_poly.type
_entity_poly.pdbx_seq_one_letter_code
_entity_poly.pdbx_strand_id
1 'polypeptide(L)'
;MLTFPSISLTEPSSKEVIVGSNQEITEELAERIEKCRVKRVKVRSPLTCQAKWGLCQRCYGWDLTTHRLVDLGEAVGVIAAQSIGEPGTQLTLRTFHTGGIFQKGGDIPQGLPRATELFEPRKHDYPRKGVIRQRKGEEALISEIEGKVSIREEKGGVYVKVKGEGDREITYEVGGEVLVSDG
;
A
#
# COMPACT_ATOMS: atom_id res chain seq x y z
N MET A 1 20.61 -8.01 0.56
CA MET A 1 20.06 -8.15 1.92
C MET A 1 20.33 -9.58 2.37
N LEU A 2 21.37 -9.77 3.17
CA LEU A 2 21.73 -11.08 3.70
C LEU A 2 20.78 -11.40 4.85
N THR A 3 20.04 -12.49 4.71
CA THR A 3 18.88 -12.83 5.58
C THR A 3 19.04 -14.24 6.13
N PHE A 4 18.26 -14.56 7.16
CA PHE A 4 18.23 -15.88 7.75
C PHE A 4 17.07 -16.69 7.14
N PRO A 5 17.30 -17.91 6.63
CA PRO A 5 16.25 -18.76 6.12
C PRO A 5 15.47 -19.37 7.30
N SER A 6 14.14 -19.40 7.17
CA SER A 6 13.28 -19.98 8.20
C SER A 6 13.35 -21.51 8.22
N ILE A 7 13.68 -22.12 7.08
CA ILE A 7 13.76 -23.57 6.88
C ILE A 7 15.03 -23.84 6.07
N SER A 8 15.66 -25.00 6.28
CA SER A 8 16.80 -25.43 5.47
C SER A 8 16.45 -25.48 3.98
N LEU A 9 17.29 -24.90 3.13
CA LEU A 9 17.15 -25.03 1.68
C LEU A 9 17.91 -26.24 1.20
N THR A 10 17.22 -27.11 0.48
CA THR A 10 17.80 -28.25 -0.22
C THR A 10 17.83 -27.98 -1.71
N GLU A 11 18.89 -28.44 -2.37
CA GLU A 11 18.99 -28.40 -3.81
C GLU A 11 17.92 -29.31 -4.45
N PRO A 12 17.20 -28.85 -5.49
CA PRO A 12 16.15 -29.65 -6.12
C PRO A 12 16.65 -30.93 -6.79
N SER A 13 17.88 -30.92 -7.32
CA SER A 13 18.47 -32.02 -8.10
C SER A 13 19.17 -33.08 -7.23
N SER A 14 19.99 -32.66 -6.27
CA SER A 14 20.85 -33.53 -5.47
C SER A 14 20.26 -33.91 -4.11
N LYS A 15 19.20 -33.20 -3.66
CA LYS A 15 18.69 -33.22 -2.26
C LYS A 15 19.72 -32.82 -1.20
N GLU A 16 20.86 -32.27 -1.58
CA GLU A 16 21.83 -31.75 -0.62
C GLU A 16 21.35 -30.45 0.02
N VAL A 17 21.70 -30.22 1.29
CA VAL A 17 21.37 -28.98 1.99
C VAL A 17 22.33 -27.88 1.52
N ILE A 18 21.80 -26.84 0.88
CA ILE A 18 22.56 -25.66 0.44
C ILE A 18 22.81 -24.74 1.64
N VAL A 19 21.77 -24.48 2.44
CA VAL A 19 21.85 -23.64 3.65
C VAL A 19 20.99 -24.22 4.75
N GLY A 20 21.52 -24.24 5.98
CA GLY A 20 20.80 -24.68 7.17
C GLY A 20 19.73 -23.68 7.62
N SER A 21 18.77 -24.15 8.43
CA SER A 21 17.79 -23.25 9.06
C SER A 21 18.49 -22.30 10.04
N ASN A 22 18.11 -21.01 10.02
CA ASN A 22 18.73 -19.95 10.83
C ASN A 22 20.22 -19.74 10.59
N GLN A 23 20.77 -20.27 9.50
CA GLN A 23 22.14 -19.98 9.08
C GLN A 23 22.16 -18.66 8.31
N GLU A 24 23.20 -17.88 8.51
CA GLU A 24 23.42 -16.64 7.77
C GLU A 24 23.63 -16.94 6.28
N ILE A 25 22.85 -16.31 5.40
CA ILE A 25 23.09 -16.36 3.96
C ILE A 25 24.18 -15.35 3.66
N THR A 26 25.41 -15.82 3.40
CA THR A 26 26.51 -15.01 2.89
C THR A 26 26.39 -14.84 1.38
N GLU A 27 27.18 -13.94 0.79
CA GLU A 27 27.20 -13.70 -0.66
C GLU A 27 27.56 -14.97 -1.44
N GLU A 28 28.53 -15.74 -0.96
CA GLU A 28 28.91 -17.06 -1.53
C GLU A 28 27.74 -18.06 -1.53
N LEU A 29 26.97 -18.10 -0.43
CA LEU A 29 25.79 -18.96 -0.33
C LEU A 29 24.66 -18.45 -1.22
N ALA A 30 24.50 -17.14 -1.37
CA ALA A 30 23.51 -16.54 -2.28
C ALA A 30 23.81 -16.91 -3.74
N GLU A 31 25.07 -16.81 -4.17
CA GLU A 31 25.48 -17.26 -5.51
C GLU A 31 25.22 -18.76 -5.71
N ARG A 32 25.47 -19.59 -4.69
CA ARG A 32 25.19 -21.02 -4.76
C ARG A 32 23.70 -21.29 -4.91
N ILE A 33 22.84 -20.58 -4.16
CA ILE A 33 21.38 -20.68 -4.29
C ILE A 33 20.91 -20.31 -5.71
N GLU A 34 21.51 -19.27 -6.30
CA GLU A 34 21.20 -18.83 -7.66
C GLU A 34 21.63 -19.86 -8.71
N LYS A 35 22.85 -20.42 -8.58
CA LYS A 35 23.37 -21.50 -9.44
C LYS A 35 22.50 -22.76 -9.39
N CYS A 36 21.96 -23.10 -8.22
CA CYS A 36 21.03 -24.21 -8.02
C CYS A 36 19.60 -23.95 -8.57
N ARG A 37 19.33 -22.77 -9.18
CA ARG A 37 18.05 -22.39 -9.79
C ARG A 37 16.85 -22.50 -8.84
N VAL A 38 17.04 -22.20 -7.55
CA VAL A 38 15.96 -22.20 -6.56
C VAL A 38 15.05 -20.99 -6.81
N LYS A 39 13.76 -21.23 -7.13
CA LYS A 39 12.82 -20.15 -7.48
C LYS A 39 12.32 -19.31 -6.30
N ARG A 40 12.24 -19.90 -5.10
CA ARG A 40 11.64 -19.27 -3.91
C ARG A 40 12.37 -19.73 -2.65
N VAL A 41 12.63 -18.79 -1.75
CA VAL A 41 13.27 -19.03 -0.46
C VAL A 41 12.38 -18.49 0.65
N LYS A 42 12.15 -19.29 1.69
CA LYS A 42 11.47 -18.82 2.90
C LYS A 42 12.48 -18.19 3.84
N VAL A 43 12.45 -16.87 3.94
CA VAL A 43 13.29 -16.08 4.85
C VAL A 43 12.53 -15.68 6.11
N ARG A 44 13.26 -15.41 7.19
CA ARG A 44 12.73 -14.72 8.36
C ARG A 44 12.49 -13.26 8.00
N SER A 45 11.47 -12.66 8.63
CA SER A 45 11.08 -11.28 8.38
C SER A 45 10.66 -10.61 9.70
N PRO A 46 10.81 -9.27 9.82
CA PRO A 46 10.19 -8.52 10.90
C PRO A 46 8.68 -8.75 11.00
N LEU A 47 8.00 -9.00 9.87
CA LEU A 47 6.54 -9.19 9.80
C LEU A 47 6.04 -10.46 10.48
N THR A 48 6.91 -11.46 10.64
CA THR A 48 6.57 -12.76 11.26
C THR A 48 7.26 -12.96 12.60
N CYS A 49 7.84 -11.90 13.17
CA CYS A 49 8.50 -11.96 14.46
C CYS A 49 7.48 -12.15 15.59
N GLN A 50 7.76 -13.07 16.51
CA GLN A 50 6.91 -13.35 17.68
C GLN A 50 7.41 -12.65 18.95
N ALA A 51 8.36 -11.71 18.83
CA ALA A 51 8.84 -10.94 19.97
C ALA A 51 7.70 -10.07 20.52
N LYS A 52 7.52 -10.05 21.85
CA LYS A 52 6.46 -9.27 22.51
C LYS A 52 6.66 -7.76 22.34
N TRP A 53 7.92 -7.31 22.37
CA TRP A 53 8.32 -5.92 22.19
C TRP A 53 9.56 -5.88 21.29
N GLY A 54 9.54 -5.05 20.26
CA GLY A 54 10.63 -4.94 19.30
C GLY A 54 10.74 -6.14 18.35
N LEU A 55 11.97 -6.47 17.93
CA LEU A 55 12.27 -7.54 17.00
C LEU A 55 13.44 -8.38 17.53
N CYS A 56 13.46 -9.67 17.19
CA CYS A 56 14.65 -10.49 17.46
C CYS A 56 15.72 -10.30 16.37
N GLN A 57 17.00 -10.46 16.75
CA GLN A 57 18.15 -10.28 15.85
C GLN A 57 18.01 -11.07 14.54
N ARG A 58 17.52 -12.31 14.58
CA ARG A 58 17.37 -13.17 13.39
C ARG A 58 16.23 -12.76 12.46
N CYS A 59 15.20 -12.10 12.98
CA CYS A 59 14.09 -11.59 12.15
C CYS A 59 14.43 -10.24 11.54
N TYR A 60 15.24 -9.42 12.22
CA TYR A 60 15.76 -8.18 11.65
C TYR A 60 16.89 -8.47 10.63
N GLY A 61 17.88 -9.26 11.04
CA GLY A 61 19.04 -9.62 10.22
C GLY A 61 20.21 -8.67 10.47
N TRP A 62 20.79 -8.19 9.37
CA TRP A 62 21.99 -7.36 9.42
C TRP A 62 21.67 -5.89 9.67
N ASP A 63 22.55 -5.25 10.42
CA ASP A 63 22.71 -3.81 10.34
C ASP A 63 23.42 -3.46 9.02
N LEU A 64 22.78 -2.61 8.23
CA LEU A 64 23.25 -2.19 6.91
C LEU A 64 24.41 -1.19 7.00
N THR A 65 24.64 -0.57 8.17
CA THR A 65 25.75 0.35 8.38
C THR A 65 27.04 -0.40 8.69
N THR A 66 26.98 -1.42 9.56
CA THR A 66 28.15 -2.20 9.97
C THR A 66 28.37 -3.49 9.18
N HIS A 67 27.40 -3.90 8.36
CA HIS A 67 27.41 -5.18 7.62
C HIS A 67 27.63 -6.40 8.53
N ARG A 68 27.02 -6.37 9.71
CA ARG A 68 27.06 -7.47 10.69
C ARG A 68 25.66 -7.72 11.22
N LEU A 69 25.49 -8.84 11.93
CA LEU A 69 24.25 -9.08 12.69
C LEU A 69 23.98 -7.92 13.64
N VAL A 70 22.75 -7.43 13.67
CA VAL A 70 22.37 -6.29 14.51
C VAL A 70 22.64 -6.57 16.00
N ASP A 71 23.15 -5.56 16.71
CA ASP A 71 23.39 -5.65 18.15
C ASP A 71 22.08 -5.67 18.96
N LEU A 72 22.15 -6.27 20.15
CA LEU A 72 21.01 -6.27 21.08
C LEU A 72 20.79 -4.87 21.65
N GLY A 73 19.57 -4.37 21.53
CA GLY A 73 19.19 -3.04 22.01
C GLY A 73 19.26 -1.94 20.94
N GLU A 74 19.64 -2.28 19.71
CA GLU A 74 19.69 -1.32 18.60
C GLU A 74 18.32 -0.70 18.32
N ALA A 75 18.28 0.61 18.07
CA ALA A 75 17.06 1.39 17.88
C ALA A 75 16.51 1.27 16.45
N VAL A 76 16.34 0.05 15.96
CA VAL A 76 15.99 -0.27 14.56
C VAL A 76 14.71 0.41 14.06
N GLY A 77 13.76 0.71 14.95
CA GLY A 77 12.54 1.45 14.60
C GLY A 77 12.80 2.92 14.24
N VAL A 78 13.72 3.57 14.94
CA VAL A 78 14.12 4.96 14.67
C VAL A 78 14.90 5.02 13.36
N ILE A 79 15.82 4.08 13.16
CA ILE A 79 16.60 3.94 11.91
C ILE A 79 15.66 3.76 10.71
N ALA A 80 14.66 2.87 10.83
CA ALA A 80 13.69 2.64 9.77
C ALA A 80 12.84 3.89 9.48
N ALA A 81 12.41 4.62 10.53
CA ALA A 81 11.64 5.84 10.37
C ALA A 81 12.42 6.94 9.63
N GLN A 82 13.69 7.15 9.98
CA GLN A 82 14.56 8.12 9.31
C GLN A 82 14.87 7.72 7.86
N SER A 83 15.15 6.44 7.63
CA SER A 83 15.44 5.91 6.29
C SER A 83 14.29 6.12 5.29
N ILE A 84 13.05 6.20 5.78
CA ILE A 84 11.87 6.52 4.96
C ILE A 84 11.61 8.03 4.95
N GLY A 85 11.73 8.69 6.10
CA GLY A 85 11.41 10.10 6.30
C GLY A 85 12.33 11.06 5.55
N GLU A 86 13.66 10.86 5.61
CA GLU A 86 14.62 11.76 4.97
C GLU A 86 14.42 11.82 3.44
N PRO A 87 14.34 10.69 2.70
CA PRO A 87 13.98 10.74 1.29
C PRO A 87 12.59 11.32 1.03
N GLY A 88 11.63 11.11 1.93
CA GLY A 88 10.29 11.70 1.84
C GLY A 88 10.32 13.23 1.82
N THR A 89 11.13 13.86 2.68
CA THR A 89 11.33 15.32 2.65
C THR A 89 11.96 15.77 1.33
N GLN A 90 12.95 15.02 0.83
CA GLN A 90 13.60 15.30 -0.46
C GLN A 90 12.64 15.22 -1.64
N LEU A 91 11.71 14.26 -1.64
CA LEU A 91 10.70 14.11 -2.69
C LEU A 91 9.75 15.32 -2.77
N THR A 92 9.43 15.96 -1.64
CA THR A 92 8.62 17.19 -1.67
C THR A 92 9.37 18.36 -2.28
N LEU A 93 10.60 18.62 -1.85
CA LEU A 93 11.37 19.76 -2.37
C LEU A 93 11.65 19.63 -3.87
N ARG A 94 12.01 18.44 -4.37
CA ARG A 94 12.28 18.24 -5.80
C ARG A 94 11.04 18.37 -6.71
N THR A 95 9.84 18.06 -6.20
CA THR A 95 8.60 18.09 -6.98
C THR A 95 7.97 19.48 -7.06
N PHE A 96 8.15 20.35 -6.05
CA PHE A 96 7.61 21.71 -6.08
C PHE A 96 8.41 22.68 -6.96
N HIS A 97 9.74 22.51 -7.07
CA HIS A 97 10.59 23.47 -7.79
C HIS A 97 10.72 23.21 -9.30
N THR A 98 10.34 22.01 -9.78
CA THR A 98 10.32 21.69 -11.22
C THR A 98 8.99 22.06 -11.90
N GLY A 99 8.12 22.79 -11.21
CA GLY A 99 6.97 23.45 -11.82
C GLY A 99 5.98 22.48 -12.44
N GLY A 100 5.39 21.59 -11.65
CA GLY A 100 4.06 21.04 -11.92
C GLY A 100 3.82 20.44 -13.30
N ILE A 101 4.85 19.92 -13.98
CA ILE A 101 4.61 19.04 -15.11
C ILE A 101 4.21 17.71 -14.49
N PHE A 102 2.91 17.60 -14.20
CA PHE A 102 2.18 16.35 -14.14
C PHE A 102 2.48 15.59 -15.45
N GLN A 103 3.64 14.93 -15.49
CA GLN A 103 4.05 14.13 -16.63
C GLN A 103 3.15 12.90 -16.61
N LYS A 104 2.13 12.94 -17.48
CA LYS A 104 1.42 11.80 -18.09
C LYS A 104 1.53 10.49 -17.30
N GLY A 105 0.61 10.27 -16.36
CA GLY A 105 0.65 9.07 -15.52
C GLY A 105 -0.64 8.70 -14.78
N GLY A 106 -1.82 9.03 -15.34
CA GLY A 106 -3.10 8.48 -14.89
C GLY A 106 -3.56 8.91 -13.49
N ASP A 107 -4.78 8.52 -13.13
CA ASP A 107 -5.49 8.74 -11.86
C ASP A 107 -4.79 8.22 -10.58
N ILE A 108 -3.49 7.92 -10.63
CA ILE A 108 -2.75 7.27 -9.56
C ILE A 108 -1.76 8.28 -8.94
N PRO A 109 -1.89 8.58 -7.63
CA PRO A 109 -0.93 9.40 -6.92
C PRO A 109 0.48 8.83 -7.01
N GLN A 110 1.48 9.69 -7.22
CA GLN A 110 2.90 9.33 -7.29
C GLN A 110 3.70 10.12 -6.26
N GLY A 111 4.85 9.57 -5.83
CA GLY A 111 5.74 10.25 -4.88
C GLY A 111 5.18 10.31 -3.45
N LEU A 112 5.33 11.45 -2.77
CA LEU A 112 4.90 11.59 -1.37
C LEU A 112 3.39 11.39 -1.16
N PRO A 113 2.48 11.96 -1.98
CA PRO A 113 1.05 11.71 -1.84
C PRO A 113 0.70 10.22 -1.75
N ARG A 114 1.36 9.39 -2.56
CA ARG A 114 1.16 7.93 -2.53
C ARG A 114 1.67 7.27 -1.26
N ALA A 115 2.84 7.70 -0.78
CA ALA A 115 3.38 7.20 0.48
C ALA A 115 2.45 7.55 1.65
N THR A 116 1.94 8.79 1.70
CA THR A 116 0.99 9.24 2.72
C THR A 116 -0.31 8.44 2.67
N GLU A 117 -0.87 8.15 1.48
CA GLU A 117 -2.06 7.28 1.37
C GLU A 117 -1.84 5.87 1.92
N LEU A 118 -0.65 5.30 1.70
CA LEU A 118 -0.30 3.95 2.17
C LEU A 118 -0.11 3.90 3.68
N PHE A 119 0.48 4.95 4.28
CA PHE A 119 0.71 5.03 5.73
C PHE A 119 -0.50 5.55 6.51
N GLU A 120 -1.32 6.40 5.90
CA GLU A 120 -2.50 7.05 6.49
C GLU A 120 -3.76 6.81 5.65
N PRO A 121 -4.24 5.56 5.52
CA PRO A 121 -5.37 5.20 4.65
C PRO A 121 -6.70 5.87 5.05
N ARG A 122 -6.78 6.47 6.25
CA ARG A 122 -7.98 7.19 6.74
C ARG A 122 -8.04 8.67 6.32
N LYS A 123 -6.98 9.24 5.74
CA LYS A 123 -7.00 10.58 5.13
C LYS A 123 -7.16 10.49 3.62
N HIS A 124 -8.02 9.59 3.14
CA HIS A 124 -8.52 9.76 1.79
C HIS A 124 -9.43 10.98 1.84
N ASP A 125 -8.91 12.13 1.38
CA ASP A 125 -9.74 13.29 1.05
C ASP A 125 -10.66 12.84 -0.09
N TYR A 126 -11.75 12.16 0.26
CA TYR A 126 -12.90 12.11 -0.62
C TYR A 126 -13.27 13.58 -0.88
N PRO A 127 -13.43 13.99 -2.14
CA PRO A 127 -13.95 15.32 -2.40
C PRO A 127 -15.23 15.47 -1.59
N ARG A 128 -15.30 16.51 -0.74
CA ARG A 128 -16.47 16.80 0.11
C ARG A 128 -17.78 16.92 -0.69
N LYS A 129 -17.71 16.99 -2.02
CA LYS A 129 -18.82 16.77 -2.94
C LYS A 129 -18.90 15.29 -3.31
N GLY A 130 -19.75 14.55 -2.59
CA GLY A 130 -20.57 13.42 -3.04
C GLY A 130 -20.09 12.47 -4.15
N VAL A 131 -18.80 12.30 -4.42
CA VAL A 131 -18.31 11.40 -5.49
C VAL A 131 -17.41 10.33 -4.88
N ILE A 132 -17.85 9.07 -4.95
CA ILE A 132 -17.00 7.92 -4.64
C ILE A 132 -16.46 7.36 -5.95
N ARG A 133 -15.14 7.16 -6.02
CA ARG A 133 -14.51 6.37 -7.07
C ARG A 133 -14.70 4.88 -6.80
N GLN A 134 -15.41 4.19 -7.68
CA GLN A 134 -15.52 2.73 -7.62
C GLN A 134 -14.24 2.04 -8.12
N ARG A 135 -14.09 0.74 -7.83
CA ARG A 135 -12.95 -0.09 -8.30
C ARG A 135 -12.73 -0.07 -9.82
N LYS A 136 -13.72 0.36 -10.62
CA LYS A 136 -13.66 0.49 -12.08
C LYS A 136 -13.31 1.90 -12.59
N GLY A 137 -13.08 2.87 -11.70
CA GLY A 137 -12.77 4.25 -12.09
C GLY A 137 -14.01 5.10 -12.45
N GLU A 138 -15.22 4.57 -12.25
CA GLU A 138 -16.47 5.30 -12.44
C GLU A 138 -16.82 6.14 -11.20
N GLU A 139 -17.34 7.34 -11.45
CA GLU A 139 -17.76 8.31 -10.44
C GLU A 139 -19.21 8.02 -10.01
N ALA A 140 -19.43 7.71 -8.73
CA ALA A 140 -20.77 7.51 -8.18
C ALA A 140 -21.18 8.69 -7.30
N LEU A 141 -22.34 9.29 -7.59
CA LEU A 141 -22.93 10.37 -6.80
C LEU A 141 -23.62 9.81 -5.54
N ILE A 142 -23.26 10.30 -4.35
CA ILE A 142 -23.97 10.00 -3.09
C ILE A 142 -24.94 11.14 -2.78
N SER A 143 -26.16 10.78 -2.35
CA SER A 143 -27.10 11.76 -1.82
C SER A 143 -26.67 12.31 -0.45
N GLU A 144 -26.90 13.60 -0.23
CA GLU A 144 -26.63 14.28 1.05
C GLU A 144 -27.70 13.99 2.12
N ILE A 145 -28.83 13.43 1.71
CA ILE A 145 -29.96 13.13 2.59
C ILE A 145 -30.35 11.66 2.46
N GLU A 146 -30.65 11.04 3.59
CA GLU A 146 -31.35 9.75 3.63
C GLU A 146 -32.83 9.99 3.35
N GLY A 147 -33.43 9.20 2.48
CA GLY A 147 -34.79 9.46 2.03
C GLY A 147 -35.26 8.54 0.92
N LYS A 148 -36.51 8.73 0.50
CA LYS A 148 -37.10 7.99 -0.62
C LYS A 148 -36.59 8.52 -1.93
N VAL A 149 -36.20 7.61 -2.82
CA VAL A 149 -35.68 7.93 -4.15
C VAL A 149 -36.82 7.86 -5.16
N SER A 150 -36.89 8.84 -6.07
CA SER A 150 -37.80 8.86 -7.21
C SER A 150 -37.05 9.24 -8.46
N ILE A 151 -37.08 8.37 -9.47
CA ILE A 151 -36.36 8.56 -10.73
C ILE A 151 -37.33 9.15 -11.76
N ARG A 152 -36.88 10.18 -12.50
CA ARG A 152 -37.61 10.76 -13.63
C ARG A 152 -36.71 10.84 -14.86
N GLU A 153 -37.15 10.26 -15.96
CA GLU A 153 -36.48 10.35 -17.24
C GLU A 153 -37.17 11.41 -18.12
N GLU A 154 -36.46 12.47 -18.46
CA GLU A 154 -36.91 13.46 -19.44
C GLU A 154 -35.97 13.45 -20.65
N LYS A 155 -36.42 14.02 -21.79
CA LYS A 155 -35.70 13.98 -23.09
C LYS A 155 -34.29 14.64 -23.08
N GLY A 156 -33.82 15.15 -21.94
CA GLY A 156 -32.52 15.76 -21.74
C GLY A 156 -31.63 15.12 -20.67
N GLY A 157 -32.09 14.08 -19.95
CA GLY A 157 -31.29 13.43 -18.90
C GLY A 157 -32.13 12.65 -17.88
N VAL A 158 -31.45 11.88 -17.03
CA VAL A 158 -32.08 11.16 -15.92
C VAL A 158 -31.95 11.98 -14.65
N TYR A 159 -33.08 12.29 -14.00
CA TYR A 159 -33.13 13.05 -12.76
C TYR A 159 -33.48 12.13 -11.60
N VAL A 160 -32.64 12.12 -10.57
CA VAL A 160 -32.86 11.36 -9.33
C VAL A 160 -33.26 12.34 -8.23
N LYS A 161 -34.50 12.23 -7.74
CA LYS A 161 -35.03 13.06 -6.66
C LYS A 161 -35.01 12.27 -5.35
N VAL A 162 -34.42 12.84 -4.31
CA VAL A 162 -34.40 12.25 -2.96
C VAL A 162 -35.25 13.12 -2.03
N LYS A 163 -36.22 12.49 -1.35
CA LYS A 163 -37.07 13.14 -0.33
C LYS A 163 -36.73 12.62 1.06
N GLY A 164 -36.17 13.47 1.92
CA GLY A 164 -35.83 13.13 3.31
C GLY A 164 -36.93 13.47 4.31
N GLU A 165 -36.72 13.14 5.58
CA GLU A 165 -37.59 13.57 6.68
C GLU A 165 -37.46 15.10 6.91
N GLY A 166 -38.59 15.81 6.91
CA GLY A 166 -38.63 17.25 7.14
C GLY A 166 -38.75 18.13 5.89
N ASP A 167 -39.44 17.67 4.84
CA ASP A 167 -39.75 18.41 3.60
C ASP A 167 -38.52 18.87 2.78
N ARG A 168 -37.37 18.24 3.04
CA ARG A 168 -36.14 18.47 2.28
C ARG A 168 -36.14 17.61 1.03
N GLU A 169 -36.09 18.27 -0.14
CA GLU A 169 -36.01 17.62 -1.44
C GLU A 169 -34.73 18.06 -2.16
N ILE A 170 -33.96 17.10 -2.67
CA ILE A 170 -32.78 17.36 -3.51
C ILE A 170 -32.93 16.61 -4.83
N THR A 171 -32.64 17.28 -5.93
CA THR A 171 -32.66 16.69 -7.28
C THR A 171 -31.25 16.64 -7.83
N TYR A 172 -30.84 15.46 -8.29
CA TYR A 172 -29.56 15.22 -8.95
C TYR A 172 -29.79 14.95 -10.43
N GLU A 173 -29.00 15.57 -11.29
CA GLU A 173 -28.93 15.23 -12.71
C GLU A 173 -27.85 14.17 -12.91
N VAL A 174 -28.23 13.02 -13.47
CA VAL A 174 -27.36 11.87 -13.67
C VAL A 174 -27.17 11.65 -15.16
N GLY A 175 -25.92 11.79 -15.62
CA GLY A 175 -25.51 11.56 -17.01
C GLY A 175 -25.03 10.13 -17.31
N GLY A 176 -25.25 9.17 -16.41
CA GLY A 176 -24.72 7.79 -16.48
C GLY A 176 -25.74 6.72 -16.10
N GLU A 177 -25.27 5.47 -15.96
CA GLU A 177 -26.11 4.33 -15.59
C GLU A 177 -26.62 4.45 -14.14
N VAL A 178 -27.94 4.37 -13.95
CA VAL A 178 -28.56 4.47 -12.63
C VAL A 178 -28.58 3.10 -11.96
N LEU A 179 -27.83 2.95 -10.86
CA LEU A 179 -27.72 1.71 -10.10
C LEU A 179 -28.71 1.62 -8.91
N VAL A 180 -29.52 2.65 -8.70
CA VAL A 180 -30.56 2.71 -7.66
C VAL A 180 -31.93 2.43 -8.26
N SER A 181 -32.78 1.73 -7.49
CA SER A 181 -34.18 1.44 -7.84
C SER A 181 -35.11 2.28 -6.97
N ASP A 182 -36.32 2.55 -7.45
CA ASP A 182 -37.31 3.33 -6.69
C ASP A 182 -37.64 2.65 -5.35
N GLY A 183 -37.62 3.42 -4.26
CA GLY A 183 -37.84 2.96 -2.88
C GLY A 183 -37.78 4.07 -1.85
#